data_AF-F9RG98-F1
#
_entry.id   AF-F9RG98-F1
#
_cell.length_a   1.000
_cell.length_b   1.000
_cell.length_c   1.000
_cell.angle_alpha   90.00
_cell.angle_beta   90.00
_cell.angle_gamma   90.00
#
_symmetry.space_group_name_H-M   'P 1'
#
loop_
_entity.id
_entity.type
_entity.pdbx_description
1 polymer ?
#
loop_
_entity_poly.entity_id
_entity_poly.type
_entity_poly.pdbx_seq_one_letter_code
_entity_poly.pdbx_strand_id
1 'polypeptide(L)'
;MNKKLPNDPLSLVLCLEAKKCDPEEVRYLNEGEHDPIFHKLYNDFGLGKKHSHISRVSLSRIVCGFYKRDDNEWDFYTDDAVDWGVERTKDAIKGGIRPSLHIYVNRNPKCSFDYVCPDDVHAYNAYKALGINKVPVIIHGEIGELEESAFKIKGFKSGEQIKHYIYGMVCVKPKGLYSIFSSDKFSNEGNMVECVELMEEIVNSVKSEFKGFHYSRLNPKIHYHHVMYSVLVRLGESLRAIKLLLKDGLFLQSAHLLRSIYELVLTFYISWISPHEIARFLQITSIMSESEWTKVYVNSLKEEKLNKQQANDLKKANVFQYKLVAKVKEKAKFSPFGEDYYNEIYSFLSRITHHDFSAVARYQNALEHGDESVYMEDFQQAMLSIIDFLSVFIVVNIRDDIGNSIMKT
;
A
#
# COMPACT_ATOMS: atom_id res chain seq x y z
N MET A 1 35.62 5.91 13.34
CA MET A 1 34.70 4.81 13.72
C MET A 1 33.27 5.35 13.72
N ASN A 2 32.54 5.18 12.61
CA ASN A 2 31.11 5.51 12.57
C ASN A 2 30.36 4.50 13.43
N LYS A 3 29.93 4.89 14.62
CA LYS A 3 28.92 4.13 15.37
C LYS A 3 27.69 4.04 14.48
N LYS A 4 27.39 2.84 13.95
CA LYS A 4 26.09 2.55 13.33
C LYS A 4 25.03 2.98 14.33
N LEU A 5 24.18 3.93 13.95
CA LEU A 5 22.95 4.20 14.70
C LEU A 5 22.20 2.86 14.82
N PRO A 6 21.65 2.52 16.00
CA PRO A 6 20.90 1.27 16.18
C PRO A 6 19.68 1.16 15.26
N ASN A 7 19.26 2.27 14.65
CA ASN A 7 18.14 2.39 13.71
C ASN A 7 18.66 2.74 12.30
N ASP A 8 19.37 1.82 11.66
CA ASP A 8 19.81 1.98 10.27
C ASP A 8 18.59 1.83 9.34
N PRO A 9 18.14 2.87 8.62
CA PRO A 9 17.01 2.76 7.71
C PRO A 9 17.26 1.75 6.60
N LEU A 10 18.52 1.39 6.29
CA LEU A 10 18.89 0.37 5.31
C LEU A 10 18.80 -1.06 5.83
N SER A 11 18.49 -1.27 7.12
CA SER A 11 18.41 -2.61 7.73
C SER A 11 17.10 -3.37 7.46
N LEU A 12 16.15 -2.76 6.73
CA LEU A 12 14.88 -3.39 6.34
C LEU A 12 15.12 -4.61 5.45
N VAL A 13 14.58 -5.76 5.86
CA VAL A 13 14.57 -6.99 5.10
C VAL A 13 13.12 -7.37 4.83
N LEU A 14 12.73 -7.19 3.56
CA LEU A 14 11.36 -7.38 3.10
C LEU A 14 11.09 -8.79 2.61
N CYS A 15 12.13 -9.58 2.35
CA CYS A 15 12.04 -10.98 1.92
C CYS A 15 12.87 -11.85 2.86
N LEU A 16 12.51 -13.13 3.02
CA LEU A 16 13.39 -14.07 3.72
C LEU A 16 14.75 -14.13 3.02
N GLU A 17 15.82 -14.27 3.79
CA GLU A 17 17.13 -14.57 3.22
C GLU A 17 17.05 -15.90 2.46
N ALA A 18 17.15 -15.83 1.14
CA ALA A 18 17.21 -17.01 0.30
C ALA A 18 18.55 -17.72 0.57
N LYS A 19 18.47 -18.99 0.96
CA LYS A 19 19.65 -19.86 1.00
C LYS A 19 19.83 -20.50 -0.37
N LYS A 20 21.07 -20.60 -0.83
CA LYS A 20 21.38 -21.41 -2.01
C LYS A 20 21.15 -22.87 -1.62
N CYS A 21 20.17 -23.51 -2.25
CA CYS A 21 19.93 -24.95 -2.12
C CYS A 21 20.62 -25.68 -3.28
N ASP A 22 20.97 -26.93 -3.05
CA ASP A 22 21.43 -27.80 -4.13
C ASP A 22 20.23 -28.14 -5.05
N PRO A 23 20.36 -28.08 -6.40
CA PRO A 23 19.31 -28.55 -7.29
C PRO A 23 18.79 -29.96 -6.97
N GLU A 24 19.64 -30.85 -6.43
CA GLU A 24 19.25 -32.21 -6.01
C GLU A 24 18.32 -32.22 -4.77
N GLU A 25 18.33 -31.15 -3.96
CA GLU A 25 17.42 -30.99 -2.82
C GLU A 25 16.03 -30.48 -3.25
N VAL A 26 15.88 -30.01 -4.49
CA VAL A 26 14.62 -29.53 -5.04
C VAL A 26 13.75 -30.73 -5.41
N ARG A 27 12.74 -31.01 -4.59
CA ARG A 27 11.72 -32.00 -4.90
C ARG A 27 10.71 -31.40 -5.87
N TYR A 28 10.70 -31.90 -7.10
CA TYR A 28 9.67 -31.55 -8.09
C TYR A 28 8.40 -32.34 -7.79
N LEU A 29 7.27 -31.66 -7.68
CA LEU A 29 5.96 -32.27 -7.81
C LEU A 29 5.75 -32.47 -9.32
N ASN A 30 6.06 -33.66 -9.83
CA ASN A 30 6.09 -33.96 -11.26
C ASN A 30 4.71 -34.09 -11.93
N GLU A 31 3.62 -33.77 -11.23
CA GLU A 31 2.25 -34.21 -11.62
C GLU A 31 1.21 -33.07 -11.70
N GLY A 32 1.63 -31.80 -11.67
CA GLY A 32 0.71 -30.65 -11.79
C GLY A 32 0.35 -30.33 -13.24
N GLU A 33 -0.94 -30.06 -13.50
CA GLU A 33 -1.40 -29.59 -14.81
C GLU A 33 -0.99 -28.13 -15.02
N HIS A 34 -0.19 -27.87 -16.05
CA HIS A 34 0.29 -26.51 -16.31
C HIS A 34 -0.74 -25.65 -17.05
N ASP A 35 -0.87 -24.39 -16.66
CA ASP A 35 -1.66 -23.38 -17.36
C ASP A 35 -0.86 -22.77 -18.54
N PRO A 36 -1.22 -23.10 -19.80
CA PRO A 36 -0.53 -22.58 -20.98
C PRO A 36 -0.73 -21.07 -21.18
N ILE A 37 -1.85 -20.50 -20.71
CA ILE A 37 -2.12 -19.06 -20.80
C ILE A 37 -1.17 -18.34 -19.86
N PHE A 38 -1.10 -18.78 -18.61
CA PHE A 38 -0.22 -18.20 -17.61
C PHE A 38 1.25 -18.29 -18.03
N HIS A 39 1.72 -19.48 -18.43
CA HIS A 39 3.09 -19.66 -18.92
C HIS A 39 3.44 -18.72 -20.08
N LYS A 40 2.51 -18.54 -21.04
CA LYS A 40 2.72 -17.59 -22.14
C LYS A 40 2.82 -16.15 -21.64
N LEU A 41 1.90 -15.72 -20.76
CA LEU A 41 1.89 -14.37 -20.22
C LEU A 41 3.14 -14.06 -19.40
N TYR A 42 3.55 -14.99 -18.53
CA TYR A 42 4.74 -14.85 -17.69
C TYR A 42 6.02 -14.80 -18.51
N ASN A 43 6.14 -15.64 -19.54
CA ASN A 43 7.27 -15.61 -20.47
C ASN A 43 7.30 -14.31 -21.29
N ASP A 44 6.16 -13.85 -21.82
CA ASP A 44 6.06 -12.58 -22.53
C ASP A 44 6.41 -11.39 -21.64
N PHE A 45 6.04 -11.44 -20.36
CA PHE A 45 6.45 -10.47 -19.35
C PHE A 45 7.97 -10.47 -19.13
N GLY A 46 8.58 -11.65 -18.91
CA GLY A 46 10.02 -11.78 -18.69
C GLY A 46 10.87 -11.34 -19.90
N LEU A 47 10.32 -11.48 -21.11
CA LEU A 47 10.92 -10.98 -22.36
C LEU A 47 10.63 -9.48 -22.62
N GLY A 48 9.87 -8.82 -21.76
CA GLY A 48 9.50 -7.41 -21.90
C GLY A 48 8.51 -7.12 -23.04
N LYS A 49 7.87 -8.17 -23.60
CA LYS A 49 6.85 -8.06 -24.66
C LYS A 49 5.50 -7.62 -24.11
N LYS A 50 5.18 -8.04 -22.88
CA LYS A 50 4.00 -7.61 -22.12
C LYS A 50 4.41 -6.96 -20.81
N HIS A 51 3.52 -6.12 -20.30
CA HIS A 51 3.62 -5.56 -18.96
C HIS A 51 2.62 -6.26 -18.04
N SER A 52 2.86 -6.15 -16.74
CA SER A 52 1.98 -6.65 -15.70
C SER A 52 1.68 -5.52 -14.71
N HIS A 53 0.80 -5.77 -13.75
CA HIS A 53 0.35 -4.76 -12.80
C HIS A 53 0.46 -5.27 -11.37
N ILE A 54 1.11 -4.52 -10.48
CA ILE A 54 1.09 -4.80 -9.04
C ILE A 54 -0.07 -4.03 -8.44
N SER A 55 -0.98 -4.71 -7.75
CA SER A 55 -2.14 -4.11 -7.09
C SER A 55 -2.56 -4.95 -5.89
N ARG A 56 -3.74 -4.68 -5.34
CA ARG A 56 -4.43 -5.55 -4.40
C ARG A 56 -5.85 -5.84 -4.87
N VAL A 57 -6.28 -7.08 -4.72
CA VAL A 57 -7.59 -7.57 -5.17
C VAL A 57 -8.21 -8.41 -4.06
N SER A 58 -9.53 -8.31 -3.89
CA SER A 58 -10.29 -9.13 -2.95
C SER A 58 -10.25 -10.60 -3.36
N LEU A 59 -9.97 -11.51 -2.41
CA LEU A 59 -10.00 -12.96 -2.63
C LEU A 59 -11.34 -13.45 -3.20
N SER A 60 -12.44 -12.77 -2.90
CA SER A 60 -13.76 -13.06 -3.46
C SER A 60 -13.84 -12.90 -4.99
N ARG A 61 -12.87 -12.21 -5.61
CA ARG A 61 -12.76 -12.02 -7.06
C ARG A 61 -11.75 -12.95 -7.72
N ILE A 62 -11.06 -13.78 -6.95
CA ILE A 62 -10.00 -14.68 -7.41
C ILE A 62 -10.40 -16.13 -7.14
N VAL A 63 -10.43 -16.96 -8.19
CA VAL A 63 -10.47 -18.41 -8.04
C VAL A 63 -9.04 -18.97 -8.05
N CYS A 64 -8.75 -19.88 -7.12
CA CYS A 64 -7.47 -20.59 -7.06
C CYS A 64 -7.51 -21.80 -7.98
N GLY A 65 -6.61 -21.85 -8.97
CA GLY A 65 -6.70 -22.73 -10.13
C GLY A 65 -6.91 -21.94 -11.42
N PHE A 66 -7.23 -22.64 -12.50
CA PHE A 66 -7.44 -22.07 -13.83
C PHE A 66 -8.37 -22.95 -14.68
N TYR A 67 -8.75 -22.45 -15.87
CA TYR A 67 -9.62 -23.18 -16.78
C TYR A 67 -8.92 -23.50 -18.10
N LYS A 68 -9.09 -24.73 -18.60
CA LYS A 68 -8.77 -25.10 -19.99
C LYS A 68 -10.06 -25.28 -20.78
N ARG A 69 -9.95 -25.15 -22.10
CA ARG A 69 -11.08 -25.35 -23.00
C ARG A 69 -10.83 -26.59 -23.84
N ASP A 70 -11.57 -27.66 -23.55
CA ASP A 70 -11.56 -28.91 -24.29
C ASP A 70 -12.96 -29.15 -24.87
N ASP A 71 -13.05 -29.46 -26.17
CA ASP A 71 -14.31 -29.76 -26.89
C ASP A 71 -15.49 -28.78 -26.66
N ASN A 72 -15.19 -27.48 -26.50
CA ASN A 72 -16.14 -26.38 -26.19
C ASN A 72 -16.67 -26.34 -24.75
N GLU A 73 -16.19 -27.20 -23.87
CA GLU A 73 -16.42 -27.11 -22.43
C GLU A 73 -15.24 -26.44 -21.72
N TRP A 74 -15.49 -25.93 -20.51
CA TRP A 74 -14.47 -25.26 -19.70
C TRP A 74 -14.21 -26.12 -18.46
N ASP A 75 -13.09 -26.82 -18.46
CA ASP A 75 -12.68 -27.69 -17.37
C ASP A 75 -11.79 -26.93 -16.40
N PHE A 76 -12.03 -27.14 -15.12
CA PHE A 76 -11.34 -26.45 -14.03
C PHE A 76 -10.21 -27.32 -13.48
N TYR A 77 -9.03 -26.73 -13.35
CA TYR A 77 -7.82 -27.35 -12.83
C TYR A 77 -7.31 -26.57 -11.64
N THR A 78 -6.91 -27.25 -10.58
CA THR A 78 -6.23 -26.67 -9.42
C THR A 78 -5.26 -27.69 -8.86
N ASP A 79 -4.13 -27.22 -8.37
CA ASP A 79 -3.23 -28.05 -7.57
C ASP A 79 -3.79 -28.22 -6.16
N ASP A 80 -3.45 -29.34 -5.53
CA ASP A 80 -3.73 -29.57 -4.11
C ASP A 80 -2.76 -28.76 -3.24
N ALA A 81 -3.32 -28.00 -2.30
CA ALA A 81 -2.51 -27.32 -1.29
C ALA A 81 -2.02 -28.34 -0.26
N VAL A 82 -0.71 -28.40 -0.02
CA VAL A 82 -0.18 -29.24 1.06
C VAL A 82 -0.22 -28.48 2.38
N ASP A 83 -0.79 -29.07 3.42
CA ASP A 83 -1.01 -28.43 4.73
C ASP A 83 0.23 -27.74 5.30
N TRP A 84 1.39 -28.40 5.26
CA TRP A 84 2.64 -27.81 5.78
C TRP A 84 3.07 -26.56 5.00
N GLY A 85 2.79 -26.50 3.70
CA GLY A 85 3.09 -25.36 2.84
C GLY A 85 2.17 -24.18 3.17
N VAL A 86 0.90 -24.45 3.43
CA VAL A 86 -0.08 -23.45 3.88
C VAL A 86 0.32 -22.89 5.24
N GLU A 87 0.61 -23.74 6.24
CA GLU A 87 1.02 -23.30 7.58
C GLU A 87 2.32 -22.51 7.56
N ARG A 88 3.33 -22.96 6.80
CA ARG A 88 4.58 -22.20 6.63
C ARG A 88 4.33 -20.82 6.01
N THR A 89 3.42 -20.74 5.04
CA THR A 89 3.07 -19.47 4.40
C THR A 89 2.28 -18.57 5.34
N LYS A 90 1.40 -19.12 6.18
CA LYS A 90 0.71 -18.37 7.25
C LYS A 90 1.71 -17.76 8.23
N ASP A 91 2.68 -18.55 8.69
CA ASP A 91 3.71 -18.04 9.59
C ASP A 91 4.55 -16.94 8.93
N ALA A 92 4.92 -17.11 7.65
CA ALA A 92 5.59 -16.09 6.86
C ALA A 92 4.79 -14.78 6.77
N ILE A 93 3.47 -14.86 6.53
CA ILE A 93 2.58 -13.70 6.48
C ILE A 93 2.51 -13.01 7.86
N LYS A 94 2.38 -13.78 8.95
CA LYS A 94 2.45 -13.26 10.33
C LYS A 94 3.83 -12.67 10.69
N GLY A 95 4.89 -13.16 10.04
CA GLY A 95 6.25 -12.63 10.06
C GLY A 95 6.48 -11.39 9.19
N GLY A 96 5.43 -10.86 8.55
CA GLY A 96 5.51 -9.62 7.77
C GLY A 96 5.87 -9.81 6.31
N ILE A 97 5.78 -11.00 5.75
CA ILE A 97 5.89 -11.21 4.30
C ILE A 97 4.51 -10.99 3.66
N ARG A 98 4.49 -10.51 2.43
CA ARG A 98 3.25 -10.35 1.64
C ARG A 98 3.45 -10.97 0.25
N PRO A 99 3.42 -12.32 0.15
CA PRO A 99 3.55 -13.00 -1.15
C PRO A 99 2.43 -12.55 -2.08
N SER A 100 2.78 -12.09 -3.28
CA SER A 100 1.78 -11.65 -4.26
C SER A 100 1.22 -12.85 -5.00
N LEU A 101 -0.10 -12.90 -5.21
CA LEU A 101 -0.71 -13.90 -6.08
C LEU A 101 -0.56 -13.47 -7.54
N HIS A 102 0.01 -14.34 -8.37
CA HIS A 102 0.09 -14.17 -9.80
C HIS A 102 -1.25 -14.56 -10.42
N ILE A 103 -1.92 -13.58 -11.03
CA ILE A 103 -3.27 -13.75 -11.56
C ILE A 103 -3.41 -13.21 -12.97
N TYR A 104 -4.46 -13.61 -13.68
CA TYR A 104 -4.91 -12.97 -14.92
C TYR A 104 -6.43 -13.03 -15.06
N VAL A 105 -6.98 -12.22 -15.96
CA VAL A 105 -8.43 -12.14 -16.19
C VAL A 105 -8.99 -13.49 -16.61
N ASN A 106 -10.02 -13.93 -15.90
CA ASN A 106 -10.71 -15.18 -16.15
C ASN A 106 -11.40 -15.15 -17.53
N ARG A 107 -11.20 -16.21 -18.32
CA ARG A 107 -11.78 -16.35 -19.66
C ARG A 107 -13.03 -17.21 -19.71
N ASN A 108 -13.36 -17.92 -18.64
CA ASN A 108 -14.55 -18.75 -18.57
C ASN A 108 -15.79 -17.89 -18.25
N PRO A 109 -16.73 -17.69 -19.19
CA PRO A 109 -17.89 -16.83 -18.98
C PRO A 109 -18.92 -17.43 -17.99
N LYS A 110 -18.81 -18.72 -17.64
CA LYS A 110 -19.70 -19.37 -16.67
C LYS A 110 -19.24 -19.18 -15.22
N CYS A 111 -18.01 -18.71 -15.01
CA CYS A 111 -17.44 -18.51 -13.69
C CYS A 111 -17.63 -17.05 -13.25
N SER A 112 -18.11 -16.84 -12.03
CA SER A 112 -18.40 -15.51 -11.48
C SER A 112 -17.15 -14.76 -10.98
N PHE A 113 -16.00 -15.42 -10.90
CA PHE A 113 -14.75 -14.80 -10.48
C PHE A 113 -14.11 -14.04 -11.65
N ASP A 114 -13.60 -12.85 -11.36
CA ASP A 114 -12.97 -11.98 -12.36
C ASP A 114 -11.57 -12.45 -12.76
N TYR A 115 -10.86 -13.12 -11.84
CA TYR A 115 -9.48 -13.53 -12.01
C TYR A 115 -9.26 -15.00 -11.63
N VAL A 116 -8.26 -15.61 -12.25
CA VAL A 116 -7.76 -16.96 -11.91
C VAL A 116 -6.33 -16.88 -11.36
N CYS A 117 -5.96 -17.78 -10.45
CA CYS A 117 -4.65 -17.85 -9.81
C CYS A 117 -4.07 -19.27 -9.95
N PRO A 118 -3.21 -19.53 -10.96
CA PRO A 118 -2.82 -20.89 -11.33
C PRO A 118 -1.71 -21.54 -10.47
N ASP A 119 -0.83 -20.79 -9.82
CA ASP A 119 0.44 -21.32 -9.25
C ASP A 119 0.58 -21.08 -7.73
N ASP A 120 -0.12 -20.08 -7.17
CA ASP A 120 0.09 -19.63 -5.78
C ASP A 120 -0.87 -20.27 -4.75
N VAL A 121 -1.18 -21.56 -4.93
CA VAL A 121 -2.19 -22.28 -4.13
C VAL A 121 -1.95 -22.18 -2.62
N HIS A 122 -0.70 -22.29 -2.17
CA HIS A 122 -0.37 -22.21 -0.75
C HIS A 122 -0.57 -20.79 -0.18
N ALA A 123 -0.21 -19.76 -0.95
CA ALA A 123 -0.39 -18.37 -0.54
C ALA A 123 -1.86 -17.98 -0.54
N TYR A 124 -2.62 -18.38 -1.56
CA TYR A 124 -4.07 -18.18 -1.62
C TYR A 124 -4.76 -18.78 -0.39
N ASN A 125 -4.49 -20.06 -0.11
CA ASN A 125 -5.10 -20.75 1.03
C ASN A 125 -4.63 -20.19 2.38
N ALA A 126 -3.38 -19.72 2.48
CA ALA A 126 -2.89 -19.06 3.67
C ALA A 126 -3.62 -17.72 3.94
N TYR A 127 -3.81 -16.87 2.92
CA TYR A 127 -4.58 -15.64 3.08
C TYR A 127 -6.02 -15.92 3.48
N LYS A 128 -6.67 -16.88 2.82
CA LYS A 128 -8.03 -17.32 3.14
C LYS A 128 -8.14 -17.83 4.58
N ALA A 129 -7.22 -18.68 5.02
CA ALA A 129 -7.20 -19.22 6.38
C ALA A 129 -6.91 -18.16 7.44
N LEU A 130 -6.18 -17.10 7.08
CA LEU A 130 -5.94 -15.95 7.96
C LEU A 130 -7.09 -14.94 7.94
N GLY A 131 -8.09 -15.09 7.07
CA GLY A 131 -9.20 -14.13 6.93
C GLY A 131 -8.82 -12.82 6.25
N ILE A 132 -7.66 -12.75 5.58
CA ILE A 132 -7.20 -11.55 4.88
C ILE A 132 -7.93 -11.49 3.53
N ASN A 133 -8.77 -10.48 3.32
CA ASN A 133 -9.59 -10.43 2.10
C ASN A 133 -8.86 -9.78 0.94
N LYS A 134 -8.20 -8.64 1.15
CA LYS A 134 -7.60 -7.87 0.06
C LYS A 134 -6.10 -8.14 -0.02
N VAL A 135 -5.73 -9.00 -0.95
CA VAL A 135 -4.39 -9.59 -1.04
C VAL A 135 -3.53 -8.91 -2.11
N PRO A 136 -2.20 -8.84 -1.94
CA PRO A 136 -1.30 -8.37 -2.99
C PRO A 136 -1.33 -9.31 -4.20
N VAL A 137 -1.33 -8.72 -5.39
CA VAL A 137 -1.40 -9.48 -6.66
C VAL A 137 -0.47 -8.91 -7.72
N ILE A 138 -0.04 -9.78 -8.63
CA ILE A 138 0.56 -9.42 -9.91
C ILE A 138 -0.39 -9.86 -11.03
N ILE A 139 -1.04 -8.91 -11.67
CA ILE A 139 -1.98 -9.13 -12.77
C ILE A 139 -1.21 -9.16 -14.08
N HIS A 140 -1.18 -10.32 -14.75
CA HIS A 140 -0.50 -10.51 -16.02
C HIS A 140 -1.42 -10.26 -17.21
N GLY A 141 -0.96 -9.45 -18.16
CA GLY A 141 -1.72 -9.16 -19.38
C GLY A 141 -2.81 -8.10 -19.15
N GLU A 142 -4.06 -8.46 -19.47
CA GLU A 142 -5.21 -7.56 -19.32
C GLU A 142 -5.52 -7.32 -17.84
N ILE A 143 -5.89 -6.08 -17.50
CA ILE A 143 -5.98 -5.64 -16.10
C ILE A 143 -7.38 -5.85 -15.47
N GLY A 144 -8.44 -5.89 -16.28
CA GLY A 144 -9.83 -5.97 -15.79
C GLY A 144 -10.29 -4.71 -15.03
N GLU A 145 -11.37 -4.82 -14.25
CA GLU A 145 -11.81 -3.77 -13.32
C GLU A 145 -11.00 -3.86 -12.03
N LEU A 146 -10.28 -2.79 -11.69
CA LEU A 146 -9.45 -2.71 -10.50
C LEU A 146 -10.25 -2.21 -9.28
N GLU A 147 -10.04 -2.84 -8.11
CA GLU A 147 -10.50 -2.31 -6.81
C GLU A 147 -9.57 -1.23 -6.26
N GLU A 148 -8.27 -1.35 -6.52
CA GLU A 148 -7.23 -0.44 -6.05
C GLU A 148 -6.35 0.04 -7.21
N SER A 149 -5.67 1.17 -7.02
CA SER A 149 -4.66 1.63 -7.98
C SER A 149 -3.57 0.57 -8.18
N ALA A 150 -2.93 0.59 -9.36
CA ALA A 150 -1.95 -0.42 -9.74
C ALA A 150 -0.66 0.20 -10.30
N PHE A 151 0.49 -0.38 -9.94
CA PHE A 151 1.78 -0.05 -10.55
C PHE A 151 1.97 -0.84 -11.83
N LYS A 152 2.29 -0.17 -12.93
CA LYS A 152 2.68 -0.83 -14.18
C LYS A 152 4.12 -1.30 -14.08
N ILE A 153 4.34 -2.60 -14.24
CA ILE A 153 5.66 -3.22 -14.22
C ILE A 153 6.03 -3.82 -15.55
N LYS A 154 7.31 -3.72 -15.91
CA LYS A 154 7.87 -4.34 -17.12
C LYS A 154 9.01 -5.25 -16.74
N GLY A 155 8.96 -6.48 -17.23
CA GLY A 155 10.01 -7.48 -17.03
C GLY A 155 11.19 -7.29 -17.97
N PHE A 156 12.36 -7.72 -17.53
CA PHE A 156 13.56 -7.84 -18.35
C PHE A 156 14.43 -8.98 -17.82
N LYS A 157 15.20 -9.62 -18.72
CA LYS A 157 16.20 -10.61 -18.33
C LYS A 157 17.52 -9.94 -17.94
N SER A 158 18.08 -10.35 -16.82
CA SER A 158 19.42 -10.00 -16.35
C SER A 158 20.15 -11.30 -16.00
N GLY A 159 20.99 -11.77 -16.92
CA GLY A 159 21.51 -13.15 -16.88
C GLY A 159 20.36 -14.16 -16.98
N GLU A 160 20.31 -15.10 -16.03
CA GLU A 160 19.24 -16.11 -15.93
C GLU A 160 18.01 -15.62 -15.15
N GLN A 161 18.10 -14.46 -14.48
CA GLN A 161 17.02 -13.95 -13.64
C GLN A 161 16.07 -13.04 -14.44
N ILE A 162 14.76 -13.21 -14.19
CA ILE A 162 13.76 -12.24 -14.60
C ILE A 162 13.68 -11.19 -13.50
N LYS A 163 13.99 -9.94 -13.86
CA LYS A 163 13.82 -8.76 -13.02
C LYS A 163 12.70 -7.91 -13.57
N HIS A 164 12.21 -6.96 -12.78
CA HIS A 164 11.21 -6.01 -13.23
C HIS A 164 11.46 -4.62 -12.67
N TYR A 165 10.77 -3.62 -13.24
CA TYR A 165 10.77 -2.25 -12.75
C TYR A 165 9.39 -1.62 -12.92
N ILE A 166 9.05 -0.70 -12.02
CA ILE A 166 7.83 0.11 -12.13
C ILE A 166 8.10 1.28 -13.07
N TYR A 167 7.28 1.44 -14.10
CA TYR A 167 7.44 2.50 -15.11
C TYR A 167 6.22 3.41 -15.26
N GLY A 168 5.15 3.12 -14.53
CA GLY A 168 3.94 3.92 -14.56
C GLY A 168 2.89 3.43 -13.57
N MET A 169 1.69 3.98 -13.66
CA MET A 169 0.58 3.68 -12.77
C MET A 169 -0.76 3.68 -13.51
N VAL A 170 -1.73 2.98 -12.93
CA VAL A 170 -3.16 3.05 -13.24
C VAL A 170 -3.84 3.48 -11.95
N CYS A 171 -4.57 4.59 -11.98
CA CYS A 171 -5.21 5.15 -10.79
C CYS A 171 -6.70 4.83 -10.82
N VAL A 172 -7.25 4.39 -9.69
CA VAL A 172 -8.68 4.13 -9.52
C VAL A 172 -9.25 5.20 -8.60
N LYS A 173 -10.41 5.76 -8.97
CA LYS A 173 -11.24 6.55 -8.05
C LYS A 173 -12.21 5.58 -7.36
N PRO A 174 -12.19 5.47 -6.02
CA PRO A 174 -13.06 4.54 -5.31
C PRO A 174 -14.52 4.97 -5.46
N LYS A 175 -15.44 3.99 -5.43
CA LYS A 175 -16.89 4.25 -5.48
C LYS A 175 -17.43 4.88 -4.16
N GLY A 176 -16.64 4.82 -3.09
CA GLY A 176 -16.96 5.42 -1.79
C GLY A 176 -15.77 5.33 -0.82
N LEU A 177 -15.84 6.06 0.29
CA LEU A 177 -14.85 6.04 1.38
C LEU A 177 -15.50 5.53 2.67
N TYR A 178 -14.72 4.83 3.48
CA TYR A 178 -15.16 4.42 4.82
C TYR A 178 -15.08 5.61 5.79
N SER A 179 -16.09 5.73 6.64
CA SER A 179 -16.22 6.74 7.70
C SER A 179 -16.88 6.09 8.91
N ILE A 180 -16.46 6.46 10.11
CA ILE A 180 -17.08 5.97 11.35
C ILE A 180 -18.24 6.87 11.78
N PHE A 181 -18.15 8.16 11.49
CA PHE A 181 -19.16 9.12 11.92
C PHE A 181 -20.31 9.28 10.92
N SER A 182 -20.11 8.97 9.63
CA SER A 182 -21.03 9.25 8.51
C SER A 182 -21.41 10.74 8.40
N SER A 183 -21.95 11.17 7.26
CA SER A 183 -22.34 12.57 7.05
C SER A 183 -23.29 13.13 8.12
N ASP A 184 -24.14 12.26 8.68
CA ASP A 184 -25.32 12.67 9.45
C ASP A 184 -25.04 12.90 10.94
N LYS A 185 -23.88 12.46 11.46
CA LYS A 185 -23.45 12.77 12.84
C LYS A 185 -22.55 14.00 12.95
N PHE A 186 -22.03 14.52 11.84
CA PHE A 186 -21.31 15.79 11.87
C PHE A 186 -22.24 16.99 12.10
N SER A 187 -23.55 16.82 11.88
CA SER A 187 -24.57 17.86 12.01
C SER A 187 -25.21 17.98 13.40
N ASN A 188 -25.05 17.00 14.29
CA ASN A 188 -25.73 17.01 15.60
C ASN A 188 -24.78 16.59 16.75
N GLU A 189 -24.48 17.55 17.63
CA GLU A 189 -24.19 17.36 19.07
C GLU A 189 -22.90 16.63 19.51
N GLY A 190 -22.09 16.06 18.62
CA GLY A 190 -20.81 15.42 19.00
C GLY A 190 -19.69 16.42 19.27
N ASN A 191 -19.08 16.40 20.47
CA ASN A 191 -17.88 17.18 20.76
C ASN A 191 -16.70 16.63 19.92
N MET A 192 -16.07 17.48 19.10
CA MET A 192 -14.92 17.10 18.26
C MET A 192 -13.83 16.36 19.04
N VAL A 193 -13.62 16.74 20.30
CA VAL A 193 -12.67 16.09 21.20
C VAL A 193 -13.03 14.61 21.43
N GLU A 194 -14.31 14.30 21.65
CA GLU A 194 -14.80 12.93 21.87
C GLU A 194 -14.68 12.11 20.59
N CYS A 195 -14.96 12.70 19.44
CA CYS A 195 -14.78 12.02 18.16
C CYS A 195 -13.30 11.66 17.90
N VAL A 196 -12.38 12.58 18.16
CA VAL A 196 -10.93 12.31 18.03
C VAL A 196 -10.46 11.30 19.08
N GLU A 197 -11.01 11.33 20.28
CA GLU A 197 -10.75 10.35 21.33
C GLU A 197 -11.17 8.94 20.90
N LEU A 198 -12.37 8.78 20.34
CA LEU A 198 -12.82 7.50 19.79
C LEU A 198 -11.90 7.00 18.66
N MET A 199 -11.44 7.89 17.77
CA MET A 199 -10.47 7.52 16.73
C MET A 199 -9.15 7.02 17.33
N GLU A 200 -8.64 7.71 18.36
CA GLU A 200 -7.43 7.30 19.07
C GLU A 200 -7.58 5.91 19.71
N GLU A 201 -8.73 5.65 20.34
CA GLU A 201 -9.06 4.35 20.93
C GLU A 201 -9.09 3.24 19.88
N ILE A 202 -9.72 3.48 18.73
CA ILE A 202 -9.78 2.54 17.61
C ILE A 202 -8.37 2.23 17.09
N VAL A 203 -7.53 3.25 16.90
CA VAL A 203 -6.13 3.05 16.49
C VAL A 203 -5.36 2.22 17.52
N ASN A 204 -5.56 2.47 18.82
CA ASN A 204 -4.92 1.69 19.88
C ASN A 204 -5.41 0.23 19.94
N SER A 205 -6.69 0.01 19.66
CA SER A 205 -7.26 -1.33 19.51
C SER A 205 -6.59 -2.08 18.35
N VAL A 206 -6.54 -1.47 17.17
CA VAL A 206 -5.91 -2.08 15.99
C VAL A 206 -4.41 -2.30 16.17
N LYS A 207 -3.69 -1.42 16.88
CA LYS A 207 -2.29 -1.67 17.28
C LYS A 207 -2.16 -2.94 18.12
N SER A 208 -3.09 -3.16 19.04
CA SER A 208 -3.08 -4.33 19.91
C SER A 208 -3.40 -5.61 19.13
N GLU A 209 -4.42 -5.57 18.26
CA GLU A 209 -4.75 -6.67 17.34
C GLU A 209 -3.55 -7.02 16.44
N PHE A 210 -2.93 -6.01 15.84
CA PHE A 210 -1.77 -6.16 14.95
C PHE A 210 -0.56 -6.77 15.66
N LYS A 211 -0.31 -6.34 16.90
CA LYS A 211 0.75 -6.92 17.75
C LYS A 211 0.45 -8.39 18.10
N GLY A 212 -0.82 -8.73 18.34
CA GLY A 212 -1.25 -10.11 18.58
C GLY A 212 -1.11 -11.01 17.35
N PHE A 213 -1.30 -10.44 16.15
CA PHE A 213 -1.11 -11.15 14.88
C PHE A 213 0.36 -11.38 14.53
N HIS A 214 1.23 -10.42 14.87
CA HIS A 214 2.64 -10.46 14.46
C HIS A 214 3.45 -11.58 15.14
N TYR A 215 4.15 -12.36 14.31
CA TYR A 215 5.03 -13.44 14.74
C TYR A 215 6.52 -13.09 14.53
N SER A 216 7.21 -12.69 15.59
CA SER A 216 8.58 -12.17 15.53
C SER A 216 9.69 -13.22 15.34
N ARG A 217 9.37 -14.52 15.47
CA ARG A 217 10.39 -15.59 15.45
C ARG A 217 11.00 -15.86 14.07
N LEU A 218 10.33 -15.48 12.99
CA LEU A 218 10.78 -15.79 11.63
C LEU A 218 11.69 -14.72 11.01
N ASN A 219 11.55 -13.46 11.40
CA ASN A 219 12.33 -12.37 10.83
C ASN A 219 12.63 -11.32 11.90
N PRO A 220 13.82 -11.35 12.53
CA PRO A 220 14.18 -10.40 13.58
C PRO A 220 14.57 -9.01 13.03
N LYS A 221 14.60 -8.83 11.70
CA LYS A 221 14.96 -7.56 11.05
C LYS A 221 13.71 -6.72 10.80
N ILE A 222 13.89 -5.43 10.52
CA ILE A 222 12.77 -4.54 10.17
C ILE A 222 12.12 -5.09 8.89
N HIS A 223 10.80 -5.13 8.82
CA HIS A 223 10.03 -5.68 7.67
C HIS A 223 8.68 -4.99 7.53
N TYR A 224 7.81 -5.42 6.61
CA TYR A 224 6.52 -4.79 6.31
C TYR A 224 5.68 -4.47 7.55
N HIS A 225 5.46 -5.43 8.44
CA HIS A 225 4.68 -5.18 9.67
C HIS A 225 5.28 -4.09 10.57
N HIS A 226 6.60 -3.92 10.62
CA HIS A 226 7.21 -2.81 11.36
C HIS A 226 6.84 -1.46 10.74
N VAL A 227 6.78 -1.39 9.40
CA VAL A 227 6.31 -0.21 8.68
C VAL A 227 4.84 0.05 9.00
N MET A 228 3.96 -0.95 8.90
CA MET A 228 2.52 -0.80 9.22
C MET A 228 2.28 -0.40 10.67
N TYR A 229 2.98 -1.04 11.62
CA TYR A 229 2.88 -0.68 13.03
C TYR A 229 3.39 0.75 13.29
N SER A 230 4.46 1.19 12.61
CA SER A 230 4.94 2.57 12.72
C SER A 230 3.94 3.59 12.19
N VAL A 231 3.16 3.25 11.15
CA VAL A 231 2.07 4.07 10.64
C VAL A 231 0.98 4.22 11.71
N LEU A 232 0.55 3.13 12.34
CA LEU A 232 -0.43 3.17 13.43
C LEU A 232 0.06 3.98 14.64
N VAL A 233 1.33 3.83 15.02
CA VAL A 233 1.93 4.62 16.12
C VAL A 233 1.88 6.11 15.80
N ARG A 234 2.36 6.52 14.61
CA ARG A 234 2.36 7.92 14.18
C ARG A 234 0.96 8.51 14.07
N LEU A 235 0.00 7.72 13.57
CA LEU A 235 -1.40 8.12 13.52
C LEU A 235 -1.94 8.38 14.93
N GLY A 236 -1.74 7.45 15.86
CA GLY A 236 -2.17 7.60 17.25
C GLY A 236 -1.52 8.79 17.96
N GLU A 237 -0.22 9.03 17.78
CA GLU A 237 0.47 10.21 18.31
C GLU A 237 -0.10 11.52 17.74
N SER A 238 -0.41 11.54 16.44
CA SER A 238 -1.00 12.71 15.78
C SER A 238 -2.42 12.99 16.28
N LEU A 239 -3.26 11.95 16.40
CA LEU A 239 -4.61 12.07 16.95
C LEU A 239 -4.59 12.52 18.41
N ARG A 240 -3.69 11.98 19.23
CA ARG A 240 -3.52 12.40 20.62
C ARG A 240 -3.11 13.87 20.72
N ALA A 241 -2.19 14.32 19.86
CA ALA A 241 -1.78 15.72 19.83
C ALA A 241 -2.91 16.64 19.36
N ILE A 242 -3.67 16.25 18.33
CA ILE A 242 -4.90 16.95 17.91
C ILE A 242 -5.87 17.06 19.09
N LYS A 243 -6.16 15.95 19.78
CA LYS A 243 -7.05 15.94 20.95
C LYS A 243 -6.64 16.94 22.02
N LEU A 244 -5.35 17.00 22.36
CA LEU A 244 -4.83 17.94 23.36
C LEU A 244 -5.01 19.40 22.91
N LEU A 245 -4.69 19.70 21.65
CA LEU A 245 -4.86 21.05 21.09
C LEU A 245 -6.34 21.47 21.06
N LEU A 246 -7.25 20.56 20.72
CA LEU A 246 -8.68 20.83 20.73
C LEU A 246 -9.22 21.09 22.14
N LYS A 247 -8.74 20.36 23.16
CA LYS A 247 -9.10 20.59 24.57
C LYS A 247 -8.71 21.99 25.06
N ASP A 248 -7.62 22.53 24.52
CA ASP A 248 -7.13 23.87 24.83
C ASP A 248 -7.69 24.96 23.88
N GLY A 249 -8.64 24.63 23.00
CA GLY A 249 -9.26 25.57 22.05
C GLY A 249 -8.38 25.95 20.85
N LEU A 250 -7.26 25.26 20.62
CA LEU A 250 -6.27 25.56 19.57
C LEU A 250 -6.61 24.87 18.24
N PHE A 251 -7.78 25.19 17.68
CA PHE A 251 -8.32 24.52 16.47
C PHE A 251 -7.41 24.67 15.24
N LEU A 252 -6.91 25.87 14.94
CA LEU A 252 -6.06 26.11 13.75
C LEU A 252 -4.71 25.38 13.85
N GLN A 253 -4.16 25.25 15.05
CA GLN A 253 -2.92 24.57 15.34
C GLN A 253 -3.10 23.06 15.17
N SER A 254 -4.27 22.52 15.55
CA SER A 254 -4.60 21.12 15.31
C SER A 254 -4.66 20.77 13.81
N ALA A 255 -5.08 21.71 12.95
CA ALA A 255 -5.11 21.54 11.50
C ALA A 255 -3.73 21.28 10.89
N HIS A 256 -2.66 21.79 11.49
CA HIS A 256 -1.30 21.52 11.01
C HIS A 256 -0.95 20.03 11.10
N LEU A 257 -1.51 19.32 12.09
CA LEU A 257 -1.30 17.88 12.26
C LEU A 257 -2.11 17.06 11.25
N LEU A 258 -3.24 17.56 10.73
CA LEU A 258 -3.95 16.91 9.62
C LEU A 258 -3.06 16.75 8.40
N ARG A 259 -2.18 17.71 8.11
CA ARG A 259 -1.24 17.60 6.98
C ARG A 259 -0.30 16.42 7.16
N SER A 260 0.21 16.24 8.38
CA SER A 260 1.07 15.11 8.73
C SER A 260 0.33 13.78 8.57
N ILE A 261 -0.94 13.71 8.99
CA ILE A 261 -1.78 12.52 8.80
C ILE A 261 -2.02 12.25 7.31
N TYR A 262 -2.31 13.28 6.52
CA TYR A 262 -2.51 13.14 5.07
C TYR A 262 -1.26 12.61 4.35
N GLU A 263 -0.09 13.19 4.61
CA GLU A 263 1.16 12.71 4.02
C GLU A 263 1.53 11.29 4.49
N LEU A 264 1.16 10.94 5.73
CA LEU A 264 1.27 9.58 6.26
C LEU A 264 0.38 8.60 5.49
N VAL A 265 -0.89 8.93 5.24
CA VAL A 265 -1.83 8.13 4.44
C VAL A 265 -1.29 7.89 3.03
N LEU A 266 -0.80 8.93 2.36
CA LEU A 266 -0.24 8.82 1.02
C LEU A 266 0.96 7.87 0.96
N THR A 267 1.83 7.95 1.97
CA THR A 267 3.02 7.10 2.07
C THR A 267 2.66 5.66 2.46
N PHE A 268 1.69 5.50 3.36
CA PHE A 268 1.10 4.22 3.73
C PHE A 268 0.53 3.52 2.49
N TYR A 269 -0.31 4.20 1.70
CA TYR A 269 -1.02 3.57 0.59
C TYR A 269 -0.08 3.00 -0.48
N ILE A 270 0.93 3.76 -0.92
CA ILE A 270 1.91 3.24 -1.90
C ILE A 270 2.67 2.02 -1.36
N SER A 271 3.04 2.04 -0.07
CA SER A 271 3.75 0.96 0.59
C SER A 271 2.84 -0.26 0.81
N TRP A 272 1.56 -0.03 1.11
CA TRP A 272 0.56 -1.07 1.27
C TRP A 272 0.31 -1.78 -0.06
N ILE A 273 0.17 -1.06 -1.18
CA ILE A 273 0.00 -1.67 -2.51
C ILE A 273 1.19 -2.54 -2.92
N SER A 274 2.43 -2.07 -2.74
CA SER A 274 3.62 -2.82 -3.15
C SER A 274 4.74 -2.69 -2.11
N PRO A 275 4.67 -3.45 -1.00
CA PRO A 275 5.57 -3.25 0.13
C PRO A 275 7.02 -3.55 -0.21
N HIS A 276 7.26 -4.56 -1.06
CA HIS A 276 8.61 -4.96 -1.45
C HIS A 276 9.30 -3.90 -2.34
N GLU A 277 8.60 -3.43 -3.38
CA GLU A 277 9.19 -2.50 -4.35
C GLU A 277 9.32 -1.09 -3.79
N ILE A 278 8.29 -0.59 -3.09
CA ILE A 278 8.24 0.80 -2.63
C ILE A 278 9.15 1.04 -1.42
N ALA A 279 9.28 0.08 -0.51
CA ALA A 279 10.05 0.29 0.69
C ALA A 279 11.55 0.51 0.41
N ARG A 280 12.12 -0.13 -0.63
CA ARG A 280 13.48 0.19 -1.09
C ARG A 280 13.64 1.67 -1.43
N PHE A 281 12.69 2.25 -2.16
CA PHE A 281 12.75 3.66 -2.53
C PHE A 281 12.50 4.58 -1.33
N LEU A 282 11.62 4.21 -0.40
CA LEU A 282 11.45 4.94 0.87
C LEU A 282 12.76 5.05 1.64
N GLN A 283 13.52 3.94 1.75
CA GLN A 283 14.83 3.95 2.38
C GLN A 283 15.81 4.87 1.64
N ILE A 284 15.92 4.74 0.31
CA ILE A 284 16.84 5.55 -0.49
C ILE A 284 16.53 7.04 -0.34
N THR A 285 15.26 7.44 -0.42
CA THR A 285 14.85 8.85 -0.27
C THR A 285 15.14 9.43 1.10
N SER A 286 15.33 8.59 2.13
CA SER A 286 15.68 9.04 3.49
C SER A 286 17.16 9.38 3.68
N ILE A 287 18.04 8.92 2.77
CA ILE A 287 19.50 9.06 2.91
C ILE A 287 20.20 9.70 1.72
N MET A 288 19.55 9.79 0.56
CA MET A 288 20.14 10.26 -0.70
C MET A 288 19.17 11.14 -1.47
N SER A 289 19.70 12.20 -2.08
CA SER A 289 18.98 13.01 -3.08
C SER A 289 18.77 12.25 -4.39
N GLU A 290 17.82 12.72 -5.22
CA GLU A 290 17.55 12.16 -6.55
C GLU A 290 18.83 12.11 -7.40
N SER A 291 19.64 13.16 -7.32
CA SER A 291 20.85 13.30 -8.12
C SER A 291 21.94 12.31 -7.72
N GLU A 292 22.11 12.06 -6.41
CA GLU A 292 23.06 11.08 -5.87
C GLU A 292 22.62 9.67 -6.22
N TRP A 293 21.34 9.34 -5.97
CA TRP A 293 20.79 8.04 -6.29
C TRP A 293 20.89 7.72 -7.79
N THR A 294 20.58 8.69 -8.66
CA THR A 294 20.68 8.50 -10.11
C THR A 294 22.11 8.16 -10.53
N LYS A 295 23.13 8.78 -9.93
CA LYS A 295 24.54 8.46 -10.21
C LYS A 295 24.89 7.03 -9.78
N VAL A 296 24.50 6.64 -8.56
CA VAL A 296 24.72 5.29 -8.03
C VAL A 296 24.05 4.25 -8.93
N TYR A 297 22.79 4.46 -9.28
CA TYR A 297 22.02 3.53 -10.10
C TYR A 297 22.57 3.41 -11.53
N VAL A 298 22.93 4.52 -12.18
CA VAL A 298 23.54 4.48 -13.52
C VAL A 298 24.86 3.72 -13.51
N ASN A 299 25.65 3.80 -12.43
CA ASN A 299 26.86 3.00 -12.31
C ASN A 299 26.55 1.50 -12.15
N SER A 300 25.55 1.11 -11.36
CA SER A 300 25.16 -0.30 -11.23
C SER A 300 24.63 -0.90 -12.54
N LEU A 301 23.98 -0.10 -13.39
CA LEU A 301 23.50 -0.58 -14.70
C LEU A 301 24.63 -1.01 -15.64
N LYS A 302 25.86 -0.49 -15.47
CA LYS A 302 27.01 -0.88 -16.31
C LYS A 302 27.41 -2.34 -16.10
N GLU A 303 27.11 -2.90 -14.93
CA GLU A 303 27.44 -4.28 -14.56
C GLU A 303 26.43 -5.30 -15.12
N GLU A 304 25.23 -4.84 -15.51
CA GLU A 304 24.10 -5.69 -15.90
C GLU A 304 24.12 -6.13 -17.39
N LYS A 305 25.16 -5.77 -18.17
CA LYS A 305 25.29 -6.09 -19.62
C LYS A 305 24.04 -5.79 -20.48
N LEU A 306 23.32 -4.72 -20.13
CA LEU A 306 22.07 -4.34 -20.78
C LEU A 306 22.29 -3.66 -22.14
N ASN A 307 21.32 -3.76 -23.04
CA ASN A 307 21.34 -2.96 -24.26
C ASN A 307 21.00 -1.48 -23.98
N LYS A 308 21.34 -0.59 -24.92
CA LYS A 308 21.18 0.87 -24.76
C LYS A 308 19.73 1.29 -24.48
N GLN A 309 18.76 0.64 -25.12
CA GLN A 309 17.35 0.94 -24.93
C GLN A 309 16.88 0.55 -23.53
N GLN A 310 17.21 -0.66 -23.08
CA GLN A 310 16.90 -1.16 -21.74
C GLN A 310 17.52 -0.28 -20.65
N ALA A 311 18.78 0.12 -20.80
CA ALA A 311 19.45 1.00 -19.85
C ALA A 311 18.75 2.37 -19.72
N ASN A 312 18.29 2.93 -20.85
CA ASN A 312 17.54 4.19 -20.85
C ASN A 312 16.16 4.05 -20.20
N ASP A 313 15.45 2.95 -20.48
CA ASP A 313 14.13 2.69 -19.89
C ASP A 313 14.24 2.50 -18.37
N LEU A 314 15.23 1.74 -17.90
CA LEU A 314 15.52 1.57 -16.48
C LEU A 314 15.89 2.87 -15.79
N LYS A 315 16.69 3.73 -16.44
CA LYS A 315 17.01 5.06 -15.90
C LYS A 315 15.76 5.92 -15.72
N LYS A 316 14.86 5.94 -16.71
CA LYS A 316 13.60 6.69 -16.63
C LYS A 316 12.69 6.14 -15.53
N ALA A 317 12.55 4.81 -15.46
CA ALA A 317 11.78 4.13 -14.43
C ALA A 317 12.31 4.43 -13.03
N ASN A 318 13.63 4.41 -12.84
CA ASN A 318 14.26 4.70 -11.55
C ASN A 318 13.99 6.14 -11.07
N VAL A 319 14.09 7.13 -11.98
CA VAL A 319 13.74 8.52 -11.67
C VAL A 319 12.25 8.65 -11.34
N PHE A 320 11.38 7.96 -12.08
CA PHE A 320 9.95 7.91 -11.80
C PHE A 320 9.68 7.35 -10.40
N GLN A 321 10.25 6.19 -10.06
CA GLN A 321 10.08 5.55 -8.76
C GLN A 321 10.60 6.41 -7.60
N TYR A 322 11.75 7.07 -7.77
CA TYR A 322 12.26 8.01 -6.76
C TYR A 322 11.29 9.17 -6.54
N LYS A 323 10.82 9.81 -7.63
CA LYS A 323 9.88 10.95 -7.55
C LYS A 323 8.54 10.55 -6.96
N LEU A 324 8.03 9.37 -7.31
CA LEU A 324 6.79 8.81 -6.76
C LEU A 324 6.84 8.79 -5.24
N VAL A 325 7.95 8.34 -4.65
CA VAL A 325 8.08 8.24 -3.19
C VAL A 325 8.40 9.59 -2.54
N ALA A 326 9.28 10.38 -3.16
CA ALA A 326 9.77 11.64 -2.61
C ALA A 326 8.75 12.79 -2.67
N LYS A 327 7.87 12.82 -3.68
CA LYS A 327 6.97 13.96 -3.93
C LYS A 327 5.54 13.67 -3.49
N VAL A 328 5.00 14.47 -2.58
CA VAL A 328 3.61 14.38 -2.08
C VAL A 328 2.60 14.35 -3.24
N LYS A 329 2.75 15.26 -4.20
CA LYS A 329 1.87 15.35 -5.38
C LYS A 329 1.85 14.05 -6.23
N GLU A 330 2.98 13.37 -6.37
CA GLU A 330 3.01 12.12 -7.15
C GLU A 330 2.35 10.96 -6.39
N LYS A 331 2.49 10.91 -5.05
CA LYS A 331 1.75 9.97 -4.20
C LYS A 331 0.23 10.23 -4.25
N ALA A 332 -0.16 11.50 -4.21
CA ALA A 332 -1.56 11.91 -4.29
C ALA A 332 -2.23 11.46 -5.60
N LYS A 333 -1.55 11.58 -6.74
CA LYS A 333 -2.06 11.09 -8.03
C LYS A 333 -2.38 9.60 -8.02
N PHE A 334 -1.56 8.81 -7.31
CA PHE A 334 -1.73 7.36 -7.21
C PHE A 334 -2.81 6.96 -6.19
N SER A 335 -2.97 7.76 -5.15
CA SER A 335 -3.89 7.51 -4.05
C SER A 335 -5.36 7.46 -4.50
N PRO A 336 -6.22 6.69 -3.82
CA PRO A 336 -7.66 6.65 -4.10
C PRO A 336 -8.34 8.01 -3.92
N PHE A 337 -7.77 8.90 -3.10
CA PHE A 337 -8.28 10.27 -2.96
C PHE A 337 -8.05 11.12 -4.22
N GLY A 338 -7.01 10.80 -5.01
CA GLY A 338 -6.68 11.47 -6.26
C GLY A 338 -6.07 12.87 -6.10
N GLU A 339 -5.72 13.46 -7.24
CA GLU A 339 -5.12 14.80 -7.31
C GLU A 339 -6.11 15.92 -6.94
N ASP A 340 -7.41 15.70 -7.17
CA ASP A 340 -8.46 16.70 -6.87
C ASP A 340 -8.56 16.93 -5.35
N TYR A 341 -8.69 15.85 -4.58
CA TYR A 341 -8.71 15.90 -3.11
C TYR A 341 -7.40 16.44 -2.53
N TYR A 342 -6.25 16.13 -3.17
CA TYR A 342 -4.98 16.76 -2.83
C TYR A 342 -5.04 18.27 -3.02
N ASN A 343 -5.51 18.77 -4.16
CA ASN A 343 -5.56 20.21 -4.40
C ASN A 343 -6.46 20.91 -3.38
N GLU A 344 -7.60 20.31 -3.03
CA GLU A 344 -8.53 20.85 -2.03
C GLU A 344 -7.95 20.87 -0.62
N ILE A 345 -7.56 19.70 -0.08
CA ILE A 345 -7.02 19.61 1.28
C ILE A 345 -5.69 20.32 1.38
N TYR A 346 -4.78 20.13 0.42
CA TYR A 346 -3.47 20.73 0.50
C TYR A 346 -3.56 22.25 0.37
N SER A 347 -4.45 22.80 -0.47
CA SER A 347 -4.69 24.24 -0.50
C SER A 347 -5.28 24.74 0.83
N PHE A 348 -6.28 24.04 1.37
CA PHE A 348 -6.88 24.37 2.66
C PHE A 348 -5.86 24.38 3.80
N LEU A 349 -5.09 23.30 3.96
CA LEU A 349 -4.07 23.16 4.99
C LEU A 349 -2.89 24.12 4.76
N SER A 350 -2.53 24.41 3.51
CA SER A 350 -1.48 25.37 3.15
C SER A 350 -1.85 26.79 3.57
N ARG A 351 -3.10 27.23 3.35
CA ARG A 351 -3.59 28.56 3.83
C ARG A 351 -3.55 28.72 5.34
N ILE A 352 -3.63 27.62 6.09
CA ILE A 352 -3.55 27.63 7.56
C ILE A 352 -2.08 27.58 8.00
N THR A 353 -1.25 26.81 7.30
CA THR A 353 0.16 26.58 7.66
C THR A 353 1.07 27.76 7.30
N HIS A 354 0.83 28.38 6.15
CA HIS A 354 1.54 29.58 5.73
C HIS A 354 0.70 30.78 6.17
N HIS A 355 1.25 31.64 7.03
CA HIS A 355 0.61 32.88 7.45
C HIS A 355 0.43 33.81 6.24
N ASP A 356 -0.61 33.56 5.45
CA ASP A 356 -0.96 34.33 4.27
C ASP A 356 -1.90 35.48 4.64
N PHE A 357 -2.22 36.34 3.67
CA PHE A 357 -3.11 37.47 3.90
C PHE A 357 -4.54 37.06 4.29
N SER A 358 -4.96 35.81 4.07
CA SER A 358 -6.23 35.30 4.59
C SER A 358 -6.20 35.09 6.11
N ALA A 359 -5.04 34.70 6.66
CA ALA A 359 -4.84 34.65 8.11
C ALA A 359 -4.82 36.07 8.71
N VAL A 360 -4.16 37.02 8.03
CA VAL A 360 -4.16 38.44 8.45
C VAL A 360 -5.57 39.02 8.49
N ALA A 361 -6.39 38.78 7.46
CA ALA A 361 -7.79 39.23 7.43
C ALA A 361 -8.63 38.62 8.56
N ARG A 362 -8.39 37.35 8.92
CA ARG A 362 -9.06 36.70 10.06
C ARG A 362 -8.68 37.35 11.39
N TYR A 363 -7.39 37.60 11.61
CA TYR A 363 -6.91 38.24 12.83
C TYR A 363 -7.23 39.75 12.90
N GLN A 364 -7.42 40.42 11.77
CA GLN A 364 -7.92 41.80 11.74
C GLN A 364 -9.32 41.88 12.38
N ASN A 365 -10.25 41.01 11.98
CA ASN A 365 -11.59 40.97 12.57
C ASN A 365 -11.54 40.67 14.07
N ALA A 366 -10.71 39.70 14.48
CA ALA A 366 -10.50 39.38 15.89
C ALA A 366 -9.93 40.57 16.68
N LEU A 367 -8.96 41.30 16.12
CA LEU A 367 -8.39 42.49 16.73
C LEU A 367 -9.41 43.63 16.87
N GLU A 368 -10.24 43.83 15.84
CA GLU A 368 -11.21 44.94 15.78
C GLU A 368 -12.49 44.66 16.60
N HIS A 369 -12.92 43.40 16.70
CA HIS A 369 -14.21 43.03 17.28
C HIS A 369 -14.10 42.11 18.51
N GLY A 370 -12.91 41.64 18.85
CA GLY A 370 -12.66 40.75 19.99
C GLY A 370 -13.18 39.32 19.81
N ASP A 371 -13.67 38.98 18.62
CA ASP A 371 -14.28 37.68 18.33
C ASP A 371 -13.44 36.87 17.34
N GLU A 372 -12.79 35.82 17.87
CA GLU A 372 -12.01 34.86 17.08
C GLU A 372 -12.87 33.73 16.48
N SER A 373 -14.17 33.67 16.81
CA SER A 373 -15.04 32.51 16.55
C SER A 373 -15.72 32.50 15.16
N VAL A 374 -15.71 33.62 14.44
CA VAL A 374 -16.51 33.90 13.21
C VAL A 374 -16.29 32.90 12.05
N TYR A 375 -15.32 31.99 12.13
CA TYR A 375 -15.02 31.00 11.09
C TYR A 375 -14.81 29.56 11.60
N MET A 376 -15.22 29.24 12.83
CA MET A 376 -14.78 28.00 13.50
C MET A 376 -15.67 26.78 13.25
N GLU A 377 -16.99 26.92 13.05
CA GLU A 377 -17.90 25.76 12.96
C GLU A 377 -17.72 24.94 11.66
N ASP A 378 -17.82 25.58 10.48
CA ASP A 378 -17.58 24.92 9.19
C ASP A 378 -16.18 24.31 9.11
N PHE A 379 -15.21 25.00 9.73
CA PHE A 379 -13.83 24.56 9.81
C PHE A 379 -13.67 23.28 10.66
N GLN A 380 -14.29 23.24 11.83
CA GLN A 380 -14.26 22.08 12.72
C GLN A 380 -14.91 20.86 12.07
N GLN A 381 -16.06 21.04 11.39
CA GLN A 381 -16.72 19.96 10.66
C GLN A 381 -15.83 19.41 9.54
N ALA A 382 -15.23 20.30 8.72
CA ALA A 382 -14.31 19.90 7.67
C ALA A 382 -13.08 19.16 8.22
N MET A 383 -12.48 19.67 9.31
CA MET A 383 -11.35 19.00 9.95
C MET A 383 -11.73 17.62 10.47
N LEU A 384 -12.88 17.49 11.14
CA LEU A 384 -13.29 16.22 11.72
C LEU A 384 -13.57 15.17 10.62
N SER A 385 -14.24 15.58 9.54
CA SER A 385 -14.46 14.75 8.35
C SER A 385 -13.14 14.26 7.74
N ILE A 386 -12.17 15.16 7.58
CA ILE A 386 -10.83 14.79 7.05
C ILE A 386 -10.11 13.83 8.01
N ILE A 387 -10.12 14.10 9.32
CA ILE A 387 -9.51 13.21 10.32
C ILE A 387 -10.13 11.80 10.23
N ASP A 388 -11.46 11.72 10.18
CA ASP A 388 -12.21 10.47 10.10
C ASP A 388 -11.82 9.68 8.85
N PHE A 389 -11.99 10.24 7.65
CA PHE A 389 -11.68 9.54 6.39
C PHE A 389 -10.23 9.06 6.32
N LEU A 390 -9.26 9.90 6.69
CA LEU A 390 -7.85 9.55 6.63
C LEU A 390 -7.46 8.49 7.66
N SER A 391 -7.99 8.58 8.88
CA SER A 391 -7.69 7.64 9.96
C SER A 391 -8.34 6.29 9.71
N VAL A 392 -9.61 6.29 9.30
CA VAL A 392 -10.36 5.09 8.94
C VAL A 392 -9.72 4.38 7.77
N PHE A 393 -9.23 5.11 6.76
CA PHE A 393 -8.53 4.51 5.63
C PHE A 393 -7.31 3.68 6.07
N ILE A 394 -6.47 4.20 6.97
CA ILE A 394 -5.32 3.46 7.51
C ILE A 394 -5.80 2.25 8.32
N VAL A 395 -6.74 2.49 9.25
CA VAL A 395 -7.21 1.47 10.19
C VAL A 395 -7.84 0.28 9.46
N VAL A 396 -8.77 0.53 8.54
CA VAL A 396 -9.48 -0.52 7.80
C VAL A 396 -8.51 -1.37 6.99
N ASN A 397 -7.59 -0.74 6.26
CA ASN A 397 -6.65 -1.46 5.39
C ASN A 397 -5.60 -2.24 6.19
N ILE A 398 -5.13 -1.73 7.35
CA ILE A 398 -4.23 -2.48 8.22
C ILE A 398 -4.96 -3.61 8.97
N ARG A 399 -6.22 -3.41 9.33
CA ARG A 399 -7.03 -4.42 10.02
C ARG A 399 -7.41 -5.59 9.10
N ASP A 400 -7.71 -5.32 7.84
CA ASP A 400 -7.89 -6.36 6.80
C ASP A 400 -6.59 -7.17 6.61
N ASP A 401 -5.44 -6.50 6.66
CA ASP A 401 -4.10 -7.09 6.52
C ASP A 401 -3.70 -8.11 7.60
N ILE A 402 -4.50 -8.20 8.68
CA ILE A 402 -4.36 -9.17 9.77
C ILE A 402 -5.60 -10.06 9.93
N GLY A 403 -6.54 -9.98 8.98
CA GLY A 403 -7.70 -10.87 8.92
C GLY A 403 -8.90 -10.50 9.78
N ASN A 404 -8.92 -9.27 10.32
CA ASN A 404 -9.97 -8.81 11.23
C ASN A 404 -10.94 -7.84 10.54
N SER A 405 -11.32 -8.07 9.28
CA SER A 405 -12.20 -7.15 8.55
C SER A 405 -13.60 -7.09 9.21
N ILE A 406 -13.79 -6.16 10.13
CA ILE A 406 -15.09 -5.88 10.74
C ILE A 406 -15.28 -4.37 10.68
N MET A 407 -15.67 -3.91 9.51
CA MET A 407 -16.79 -2.97 9.43
C MET A 407 -17.82 -3.66 8.52
N LYS A 408 -18.84 -4.26 9.14
CA LYS A 408 -20.03 -4.67 8.40
C LYS A 408 -20.62 -3.39 7.82
N THR A 409 -20.81 -3.37 6.51
CA THR A 409 -21.59 -2.35 5.79
C THR A 409 -22.97 -2.21 6.37
#